data_AF-A0A1G2EKL4-F1
#
_entry.id   AF-A0A1G2EKL4-F1
#
_cell.length_a   1.000
_cell.length_b   1.000
_cell.length_c   1.000
_cell.angle_alpha   90.00
_cell.angle_beta   90.00
_cell.angle_gamma   90.00
#
_symmetry.space_group_name_H-M   'P 1'
#
loop_
_entity.id
_entity.type
_entity.pdbx_description
1 polymer ?
#
loop_
_entity_poly.entity_id
_entity_poly.type
_entity_poly.pdbx_seq_one_letter_code
_entity_poly.pdbx_strand_id
1 'polypeptide(L)'
;MKPIEQMCQVLTNHKRIMWNVLLHATFFSLSLILSYNSYKEYVRGVNNIHEFPLELKIAIKATLPLSIFVFVALFVFFTILLNKKNNYLSFWQYTSLIIIQSVIVNLIFFLSGIHILIIQNLALFYLTIFLFVWSGLRRVIMLDTTSWLVRNLPQQIYRLLQVLQENMPLLREYCKKRPSVPYIVSFLALFMLCSCLLILNARKEAEFVANVAYFLFIVGVGIEIYYLIKCGKRDNRE
;
A
#
# COMPACT_ATOMS: atom_id res chain seq x y z
N MET A 1 -27.46 -10.84 -26.94
CA MET A 1 -26.43 -10.02 -26.25
C MET A 1 -25.53 -9.43 -27.30
N LYS A 2 -25.35 -8.10 -27.33
CA LYS A 2 -24.67 -7.43 -28.44
C LYS A 2 -23.14 -7.55 -28.27
N PRO A 3 -22.37 -7.76 -29.35
CA PRO A 3 -20.90 -7.92 -29.29
C PRO A 3 -20.18 -6.72 -28.63
N ILE A 4 -20.80 -5.54 -28.66
CA ILE A 4 -20.29 -4.32 -28.01
C ILE A 4 -20.34 -4.40 -26.47
N GLU A 5 -21.35 -5.06 -25.90
CA GLU A 5 -21.46 -5.26 -24.45
C GLU A 5 -20.38 -6.22 -23.95
N GLN A 6 -20.11 -7.29 -24.72
CA GLN A 6 -19.02 -8.23 -24.43
C GLN A 6 -17.65 -7.52 -24.48
N MET A 7 -17.42 -6.65 -25.47
CA MET A 7 -16.16 -5.92 -25.60
C MET A 7 -15.94 -4.92 -24.47
N CYS A 8 -16.98 -4.19 -24.04
CA CYS A 8 -16.91 -3.30 -22.88
C CYS A 8 -16.69 -4.05 -21.55
N GLN A 9 -17.27 -5.24 -21.41
CA GLN A 9 -17.11 -6.07 -20.23
C GLN A 9 -15.69 -6.63 -20.09
N VAL A 10 -15.05 -7.02 -21.19
CA VAL A 10 -13.63 -7.45 -21.20
C VAL A 10 -12.71 -6.30 -20.79
N LEU A 11 -12.93 -5.10 -21.36
CA LEU A 11 -12.11 -3.91 -21.09
C LEU A 11 -12.21 -3.42 -19.64
N THR A 12 -13.39 -3.50 -19.03
CA THR A 12 -13.60 -3.12 -17.62
C THR A 12 -13.00 -4.14 -16.65
N ASN A 13 -13.05 -5.43 -16.97
CA ASN A 13 -12.40 -6.48 -16.19
C ASN A 13 -10.88 -6.34 -16.20
N HIS A 14 -10.26 -6.08 -17.36
CA HIS A 14 -8.81 -5.88 -17.46
C HIS A 14 -8.33 -4.67 -16.67
N LYS A 15 -9.06 -3.55 -16.74
CA LYS A 15 -8.75 -2.34 -15.94
C LYS A 15 -8.78 -2.62 -14.43
N ARG A 16 -9.76 -3.41 -13.97
CA ARG A 16 -9.91 -3.74 -12.56
C ARG A 16 -8.81 -4.68 -12.07
N ILE A 17 -8.44 -5.69 -12.86
CA ILE A 17 -7.31 -6.59 -12.55
C ILE A 17 -6.01 -5.78 -12.45
N MET A 18 -5.76 -4.88 -13.40
CA MET A 18 -4.60 -3.98 -13.36
C MET A 18 -4.55 -3.15 -12.07
N TRP A 19 -5.70 -2.62 -11.62
CA TRP A 19 -5.75 -1.81 -10.41
C TRP A 19 -5.41 -2.62 -9.15
N ASN A 20 -5.88 -3.87 -9.10
CA ASN A 20 -5.57 -4.77 -7.99
C ASN A 20 -4.09 -5.16 -7.97
N VAL A 21 -3.53 -5.50 -9.13
CA VAL A 21 -2.09 -5.76 -9.28
C VAL A 21 -1.28 -4.56 -8.80
N LEU A 22 -1.66 -3.35 -9.23
CA LEU A 22 -0.98 -2.10 -8.85
C LEU A 22 -1.02 -1.87 -7.34
N LEU A 23 -2.19 -2.03 -6.70
CA LEU A 23 -2.32 -1.88 -5.25
C LEU A 23 -1.41 -2.86 -4.51
N HIS A 24 -1.45 -4.14 -4.87
CA HIS A 24 -0.67 -5.16 -4.20
C HIS A 24 0.84 -4.99 -4.43
N ALA A 25 1.25 -4.64 -5.64
CA ALA A 25 2.65 -4.29 -5.94
C ALA A 25 3.11 -3.09 -5.11
N THR A 26 2.24 -2.10 -4.90
CA THR A 26 2.53 -0.91 -4.08
C THR A 26 2.73 -1.30 -2.60
N PHE A 27 1.83 -2.10 -2.02
CA PHE A 27 1.97 -2.58 -0.64
C PHE A 27 3.24 -3.41 -0.44
N PHE A 28 3.55 -4.29 -1.40
CA PHE A 28 4.77 -5.07 -1.34
C PHE A 28 6.02 -4.21 -1.46
N SER A 29 6.01 -3.21 -2.35
CA SER A 29 7.09 -2.22 -2.48
C SER A 29 7.30 -1.45 -1.17
N LEU A 30 6.23 -1.02 -0.50
CA LEU A 30 6.31 -0.35 0.80
C LEU A 30 6.95 -1.25 1.86
N SER A 31 6.56 -2.53 1.88
CA SER A 31 7.09 -3.53 2.80
C SER A 31 8.59 -3.77 2.58
N LEU A 32 9.03 -3.78 1.32
CA LEU A 32 10.44 -3.88 0.96
C LEU A 32 11.26 -2.66 1.38
N ILE A 33 10.74 -1.45 1.20
CA ILE A 33 11.40 -0.21 1.64
C ILE A 33 11.56 -0.21 3.16
N LEU A 34 10.53 -0.60 3.89
CA LEU A 34 10.54 -0.72 5.34
C LEU A 34 11.56 -1.75 5.83
N SER A 35 11.60 -2.90 5.17
CA SER A 35 12.59 -3.94 5.43
C SER A 35 14.01 -3.44 5.23
N TYR A 36 14.27 -2.77 4.10
CA TYR A 36 15.58 -2.19 3.82
C TYR A 36 16.02 -1.18 4.89
N ASN A 37 15.12 -0.26 5.27
CA ASN A 37 15.43 0.75 6.28
C ASN A 37 15.67 0.12 7.66
N SER A 38 14.84 -0.85 8.06
CA SER A 38 14.98 -1.55 9.34
C SER A 38 16.28 -2.34 9.40
N TYR A 39 16.63 -3.02 8.31
CA TYR A 39 17.89 -3.75 8.20
C TYR A 39 19.11 -2.82 8.21
N LYS A 40 19.02 -1.68 7.51
CA LYS A 40 20.08 -0.66 7.51
C LYS A 40 20.34 -0.14 8.92
N GLU A 41 19.30 0.13 9.71
CA GLU A 41 19.48 0.56 11.10
C GLU A 41 19.99 -0.55 12.02
N TYR A 42 19.56 -1.79 11.80
CA TYR A 42 20.12 -2.94 12.51
C TYR A 42 21.64 -3.05 12.30
N VAL A 43 22.11 -2.94 11.05
CA VAL A 43 23.55 -3.01 10.74
C VAL A 43 24.31 -1.84 11.38
N ARG A 44 23.74 -0.64 11.39
CA ARG A 44 24.34 0.53 12.05
C ARG A 44 24.49 0.34 13.55
N GLY A 45 23.47 -0.20 14.21
CA GLY A 45 23.45 -0.39 15.66
C GLY A 45 24.32 -1.54 16.15
N VAL A 46 24.31 -2.67 15.44
CA VAL A 46 25.03 -3.88 15.90
C VAL A 46 26.51 -3.84 15.57
N ASN A 47 26.87 -3.34 14.38
CA ASN A 47 28.26 -3.41 13.93
C ASN A 47 29.03 -2.09 14.16
N ASN A 48 28.40 -1.05 14.71
CA ASN A 48 28.94 0.33 14.76
C ASN A 48 29.41 0.85 13.38
N ILE A 49 28.93 0.25 12.29
CA ILE A 49 29.27 0.64 10.93
C ILE A 49 28.34 1.80 10.55
N HIS A 50 28.86 3.03 10.55
CA HIS A 50 28.10 4.20 10.15
C HIS A 50 27.76 4.22 8.65
N GLU A 51 28.57 3.54 7.84
CA GLU A 51 28.43 3.48 6.38
C GLU A 51 28.00 2.10 5.91
N PHE A 52 26.74 2.01 5.47
CA PHE A 52 26.21 0.79 4.87
C PHE A 52 26.97 0.48 3.57
N PRO A 53 27.59 -0.71 3.41
CA PRO A 53 28.47 -1.00 2.28
C PRO A 53 27.79 -0.72 0.95
N LEU A 54 28.48 0.01 0.06
CA LEU A 54 27.92 0.46 -1.21
C LEU A 54 27.51 -0.73 -2.09
N GLU A 55 28.33 -1.78 -2.13
CA GLU A 55 28.05 -3.00 -2.88
C GLU A 55 26.78 -3.69 -2.40
N LEU A 56 26.62 -3.80 -1.08
CA LEU A 56 25.41 -4.38 -0.48
C LEU A 56 24.18 -3.53 -0.77
N LYS A 57 24.30 -2.20 -0.71
CA LYS A 57 23.23 -1.26 -1.08
C LYS A 57 22.78 -1.44 -2.51
N ILE A 58 23.73 -1.57 -3.45
CA ILE A 58 23.44 -1.77 -4.87
C ILE A 58 22.77 -3.13 -5.08
N ALA A 59 23.31 -4.19 -4.48
CA ALA A 59 22.77 -5.54 -4.58
C ALA A 59 21.32 -5.60 -4.09
N ILE A 60 21.04 -5.06 -2.90
CA ILE A 60 19.68 -5.01 -2.36
C ILE A 60 18.75 -4.24 -3.27
N LYS A 61 19.14 -3.04 -3.71
CA LYS A 61 18.31 -2.22 -4.61
C LYS A 61 18.01 -2.92 -5.93
N ALA A 62 18.97 -3.68 -6.47
CA ALA A 62 18.77 -4.47 -7.68
C ALA A 62 17.78 -5.64 -7.48
N THR A 63 17.66 -6.17 -6.25
CA THR A 63 16.70 -7.25 -5.94
C THR A 63 15.25 -6.77 -5.82
N LEU A 64 15.02 -5.49 -5.53
CA LEU A 64 13.68 -4.93 -5.32
C LEU A 64 12.77 -5.05 -6.55
N PRO A 65 13.18 -4.62 -7.76
CA PRO A 65 12.36 -4.78 -8.96
C PRO A 65 12.06 -6.25 -9.27
N LEU A 66 13.05 -7.13 -9.06
CA LEU A 66 12.89 -8.55 -9.35
C LEU A 66 11.83 -9.18 -8.43
N SER A 67 11.87 -8.91 -7.12
CA SER A 67 10.85 -9.41 -6.20
C SER A 67 9.45 -8.90 -6.51
N ILE A 68 9.32 -7.62 -6.92
CA ILE A 68 8.04 -7.05 -7.36
C ILE A 68 7.56 -7.74 -8.64
N PHE A 69 8.46 -8.00 -9.59
CA PHE A 69 8.13 -8.69 -10.83
C PHE A 69 7.64 -10.12 -10.57
N VAL A 70 8.35 -10.88 -9.73
CA VAL A 70 7.93 -12.24 -9.31
C VAL A 70 6.55 -12.20 -8.66
N PHE A 71 6.29 -11.23 -7.78
CA PHE A 71 4.98 -11.05 -7.16
C PHE A 71 3.88 -10.80 -8.19
N VAL A 72 4.09 -9.85 -9.10
CA VAL A 72 3.13 -9.49 -10.14
C VAL A 72 2.86 -10.67 -11.07
N ALA A 73 3.91 -11.38 -11.49
CA ALA A 73 3.80 -12.56 -12.33
C ALA A 73 2.97 -13.66 -11.66
N LEU A 74 3.26 -13.98 -10.39
CA LEU A 74 2.48 -14.94 -9.61
C LEU A 74 1.03 -14.51 -9.44
N PHE A 75 0.79 -13.22 -9.17
CA PHE A 75 -0.57 -12.71 -9.01
C PHE A 75 -1.39 -12.82 -10.29
N VAL A 76 -0.82 -12.44 -11.43
CA VAL A 76 -1.46 -12.58 -12.74
C VAL A 76 -1.71 -14.04 -13.06
N PHE A 77 -0.72 -14.91 -12.85
CA PHE A 77 -0.83 -16.35 -13.08
C PHE A 77 -1.93 -16.98 -12.23
N PHE A 78 -1.98 -16.69 -10.93
CA PHE A 78 -3.05 -17.15 -10.03
C PHE A 78 -4.43 -16.64 -10.47
N THR A 79 -4.51 -15.38 -10.89
CA THR A 79 -5.78 -14.77 -11.34
C THR A 79 -6.29 -15.45 -12.61
N ILE A 80 -5.40 -15.78 -13.55
CA ILE A 80 -5.74 -16.47 -14.80
C ILE A 80 -6.14 -17.93 -14.52
N LEU A 81 -5.30 -18.69 -13.78
CA LEU A 81 -5.53 -20.10 -13.50
C LEU A 81 -6.87 -20.38 -12.81
N LEU A 82 -7.24 -19.53 -11.86
CA LEU A 82 -8.46 -19.74 -11.07
C LEU A 82 -9.74 -19.37 -11.84
N ASN A 83 -9.62 -18.83 -13.06
CA ASN A 83 -10.72 -18.40 -13.93
C ASN A 83 -11.83 -17.66 -13.17
N LYS A 84 -11.45 -16.89 -12.15
CA LYS A 84 -12.41 -16.27 -11.25
C LYS A 84 -12.98 -15.03 -11.91
N LYS A 85 -14.28 -15.07 -12.20
CA LYS A 85 -15.09 -13.86 -12.46
C LYS A 85 -15.05 -12.87 -11.28
N ASN A 86 -14.76 -13.36 -10.07
CA ASN A 86 -14.58 -12.53 -8.89
C ASN A 86 -13.16 -11.93 -8.83
N ASN A 87 -13.13 -10.60 -8.85
CA ASN A 87 -11.93 -9.79 -9.10
C ASN A 87 -10.91 -9.75 -7.95
N TYR A 88 -11.17 -10.39 -6.81
CA TYR A 88 -10.27 -10.35 -5.64
C TYR A 88 -9.88 -11.76 -5.23
N LEU A 89 -8.58 -11.97 -4.97
CA LEU A 89 -8.10 -13.19 -4.34
C LEU A 89 -8.71 -13.29 -2.94
N SER A 90 -9.22 -14.47 -2.59
CA SER A 90 -9.63 -14.74 -1.21
C SER A 90 -8.41 -14.65 -0.27
N PHE A 91 -8.65 -14.40 1.01
CA PHE A 91 -7.57 -14.34 2.01
C PHE A 91 -6.63 -15.56 1.95
N TRP A 92 -7.20 -16.77 1.83
CA TRP A 92 -6.43 -18.00 1.70
C TRP A 92 -5.58 -18.05 0.43
N GLN A 93 -6.15 -17.65 -0.71
CA GLN A 93 -5.41 -17.60 -1.98
C GLN A 93 -4.28 -16.57 -1.94
N TYR A 94 -4.52 -15.43 -1.31
CA TYR A 94 -3.49 -14.40 -1.13
C TYR A 94 -2.37 -14.87 -0.20
N THR A 95 -2.72 -15.60 0.86
CA THR A 95 -1.74 -16.23 1.77
C THR A 95 -0.91 -17.28 1.05
N SER A 96 -1.54 -18.16 0.26
CA SER A 96 -0.83 -19.14 -0.58
C SER A 96 0.12 -18.46 -1.57
N LEU A 97 -0.30 -17.35 -2.19
CA LEU A 97 0.54 -16.57 -3.08
C LEU A 97 1.78 -16.03 -2.37
N ILE A 98 1.63 -15.47 -1.17
CA ILE A 98 2.78 -14.99 -0.35
C ILE A 98 3.73 -16.13 -0.02
N ILE A 99 3.21 -17.31 0.37
CA ILE A 99 4.04 -18.48 0.69
C ILE A 99 4.83 -18.93 -0.55
N ILE A 100 4.17 -19.06 -1.69
CA ILE A 100 4.82 -19.47 -2.95
C ILE A 100 5.87 -18.44 -3.37
N GLN A 101 5.53 -17.15 -3.27
CA GLN A 101 6.47 -16.07 -3.54
C GLN A 101 7.68 -16.16 -2.62
N SER A 102 7.48 -16.40 -1.32
CA SER A 102 8.56 -16.57 -0.35
C SER A 102 9.49 -17.70 -0.76
N VAL A 103 8.95 -18.86 -1.14
CA VAL A 103 9.75 -20.00 -1.59
C VAL A 103 10.56 -19.64 -2.84
N ILE A 104 9.92 -19.04 -3.85
CA ILE A 104 10.58 -18.69 -5.12
C ILE A 104 11.68 -17.63 -4.90
N VAL A 105 11.39 -16.57 -4.15
CA VAL A 105 12.35 -15.49 -3.87
C VAL A 105 13.53 -16.03 -3.05
N ASN A 106 13.29 -16.88 -2.04
CA ASN A 106 14.37 -17.52 -1.29
C ASN A 106 15.22 -18.44 -2.16
N LEU A 107 14.63 -19.18 -3.11
CA LEU A 107 15.37 -20.02 -4.06
C LEU A 107 16.23 -19.17 -5.02
N ILE A 108 15.67 -18.10 -5.59
CA ILE A 108 16.39 -17.20 -6.51
C ILE A 108 17.60 -16.55 -5.81
N PHE A 109 17.41 -16.08 -4.58
CA PHE A 109 18.44 -15.34 -3.85
C PHE A 109 19.25 -16.20 -2.88
N PHE A 110 19.07 -17.53 -2.88
CA PHE A 110 19.81 -18.44 -2.00
C PHE A 110 21.33 -18.25 -2.14
N LEU A 111 21.79 -18.06 -3.38
CA LEU A 111 23.20 -17.88 -3.72
C LEU A 111 23.67 -16.41 -3.67
N SER A 112 22.75 -15.45 -3.57
CA SER A 112 23.06 -14.01 -3.63
C SER A 112 23.53 -13.42 -2.30
N GLY A 113 23.51 -14.20 -1.22
CA GLY A 113 24.04 -13.83 0.09
C GLY A 113 22.97 -13.57 1.15
N ILE A 114 23.33 -13.86 2.40
CA ILE A 114 22.40 -13.89 3.55
C ILE A 114 21.69 -12.56 3.81
N HIS A 115 22.35 -11.43 3.54
CA HIS A 115 21.80 -10.10 3.80
C HIS A 115 20.60 -9.77 2.91
N ILE A 116 20.62 -10.22 1.64
CA ILE A 116 19.51 -10.03 0.71
C ILE A 116 18.31 -10.85 1.17
N LEU A 117 18.55 -12.12 1.54
CA LEU A 117 17.50 -13.02 2.06
C LEU A 117 16.83 -12.45 3.32
N ILE A 118 17.60 -11.89 4.25
CA ILE A 118 17.06 -11.26 5.46
C ILE A 118 16.08 -10.15 5.09
N ILE A 119 16.44 -9.26 4.16
CA ILE A 119 15.60 -8.14 3.75
C ILE A 119 14.33 -8.64 3.04
N GLN A 120 14.44 -9.64 2.18
CA GLN A 120 13.27 -10.18 1.48
C GLN A 120 12.29 -10.86 2.47
N ASN A 121 12.80 -11.65 3.40
CA ASN A 121 11.98 -12.30 4.42
C ASN A 121 11.35 -11.29 5.39
N LEU A 122 12.09 -10.27 5.79
CA LEU A 122 11.57 -9.19 6.63
C LEU A 122 10.50 -8.36 5.89
N ALA A 123 10.62 -8.18 4.58
CA ALA A 123 9.59 -7.53 3.77
C ALA A 123 8.29 -8.34 3.72
N LEU A 124 8.38 -9.67 3.59
CA LEU A 124 7.21 -10.55 3.62
C LEU A 124 6.54 -10.55 5.00
N PHE A 125 7.34 -10.46 6.07
CA PHE A 125 6.83 -10.27 7.43
C PHE A 125 6.05 -8.95 7.58
N TYR A 126 6.61 -7.82 7.13
CA TYR A 126 5.90 -6.54 7.14
C TYR A 126 4.64 -6.55 6.28
N LEU A 127 4.68 -7.17 5.11
CA LEU A 127 3.49 -7.34 4.27
C LEU A 127 2.39 -8.10 5.02
N THR A 128 2.75 -9.16 5.75
CA THR A 128 1.81 -9.93 6.57
C THR A 128 1.19 -9.09 7.67
N ILE A 129 1.99 -8.26 8.37
CA ILE A 129 1.49 -7.31 9.37
C ILE A 129 0.52 -6.31 8.72
N PHE A 130 0.86 -5.74 7.58
CA PHE A 130 -0.02 -4.78 6.90
C PHE A 130 -1.36 -5.40 6.52
N LEU A 131 -1.36 -6.63 6.02
CA LEU A 131 -2.60 -7.34 5.67
C LEU A 131 -3.42 -7.68 6.91
N PHE A 132 -2.77 -8.04 8.01
CA PHE A 132 -3.44 -8.29 9.28
C PHE A 132 -4.10 -7.02 9.81
N VAL A 133 -3.36 -5.91 9.88
CA VAL A 133 -3.87 -4.61 10.32
C VAL A 133 -5.01 -4.14 9.41
N TRP A 134 -4.84 -4.23 8.09
CA TRP A 134 -5.87 -3.85 7.12
C TRP A 134 -7.13 -4.70 7.26
N SER A 135 -6.98 -6.01 7.44
CA SER A 135 -8.09 -6.93 7.66
C SER A 135 -8.83 -6.64 8.97
N GLY A 136 -8.09 -6.35 10.05
CA GLY A 136 -8.63 -5.91 11.34
C GLY A 136 -9.39 -4.60 11.21
N LEU A 137 -8.78 -3.58 10.59
CA LEU A 137 -9.40 -2.27 10.36
C LEU A 137 -10.68 -2.39 9.55
N ARG A 138 -10.69 -3.21 8.49
CA ARG A 138 -11.89 -3.47 7.70
C ARG A 138 -13.00 -4.11 8.53
N ARG A 139 -12.68 -5.06 9.42
CA ARG A 139 -13.67 -5.65 10.34
C ARG A 139 -14.21 -4.62 11.32
N VAL A 140 -13.36 -3.77 11.88
CA VAL A 140 -13.77 -2.69 12.79
C VAL A 140 -14.68 -1.70 12.08
N ILE A 141 -14.38 -1.31 10.84
CA ILE A 141 -15.21 -0.39 10.04
C ILE A 141 -16.54 -1.03 9.61
N MET A 142 -16.57 -2.35 9.36
CA MET A 142 -17.80 -3.05 8.95
C MET A 142 -18.68 -3.47 10.13
N LEU A 143 -18.10 -3.65 11.32
CA LEU A 143 -18.88 -3.81 12.54
C LEU A 143 -19.46 -2.43 12.88
N ASP A 144 -20.73 -2.41 13.29
CA ASP A 144 -21.39 -1.21 13.82
C ASP A 144 -20.75 -0.84 15.17
N THR A 145 -19.52 -0.31 15.12
CA THR A 145 -18.68 0.04 16.28
C THR A 145 -19.19 1.26 17.02
N THR A 146 -20.32 1.83 16.59
CA THR A 146 -21.06 2.88 17.29
C THR A 146 -21.29 2.49 18.74
N SER A 147 -21.69 1.26 19.03
CA SER A 147 -22.00 0.80 20.40
C SER A 147 -20.78 0.71 21.34
N TRP A 148 -19.62 0.28 20.84
CA TRP A 148 -18.40 0.10 21.65
C TRP A 148 -17.60 1.40 21.82
N LEU A 149 -17.52 2.23 20.75
CA LEU A 149 -16.85 3.52 20.79
C LEU A 149 -17.57 4.53 21.70
N VAL A 150 -18.91 4.50 21.72
CA VAL A 150 -19.74 5.33 22.64
C VAL A 150 -19.41 5.07 24.10
N ARG A 151 -19.07 3.82 24.46
CA ARG A 151 -18.92 3.41 25.85
C ARG A 151 -17.56 3.77 26.46
N ASN A 152 -16.51 3.91 25.64
CA ASN A 152 -15.13 4.01 26.11
C ASN A 152 -14.40 5.31 25.72
N LEU A 153 -14.97 6.18 24.87
CA LEU A 153 -14.31 7.44 24.52
C LEU A 153 -14.81 8.65 25.33
N PRO A 154 -13.92 9.60 25.66
CA PRO A 154 -14.30 10.90 26.20
C PRO A 154 -15.34 11.61 25.31
N GLN A 155 -16.34 12.20 25.95
CA GLN A 155 -17.53 12.78 25.31
C GLN A 155 -17.20 13.89 24.27
N GLN A 156 -16.03 14.53 24.40
CA GLN A 156 -15.52 15.52 23.43
C GLN A 156 -15.11 14.88 22.10
N ILE A 157 -14.49 13.70 22.14
CA ILE A 157 -14.09 12.98 20.93
C ILE A 157 -15.32 12.38 20.25
N TYR A 158 -16.32 11.95 21.03
CA TYR A 158 -17.59 11.47 20.49
C TYR A 158 -18.32 12.53 19.64
N ARG A 159 -18.37 13.80 20.12
CA ARG A 159 -18.95 14.90 19.32
C ARG A 159 -18.21 15.14 18.02
N LEU A 160 -16.87 15.10 18.03
CA LEU A 160 -16.07 15.22 16.81
C LEU A 160 -16.31 14.05 15.85
N LEU A 161 -16.40 12.83 16.38
CA LEU A 161 -16.67 11.63 15.59
C LEU A 161 -18.06 11.66 14.96
N GLN A 162 -19.07 12.12 15.70
CA GLN A 162 -20.45 12.26 15.23
C GLN A 162 -20.55 13.28 14.09
N VAL A 163 -19.91 14.44 14.21
CA VAL A 163 -19.83 15.44 13.13
C VAL A 163 -19.11 14.87 11.90
N LEU A 164 -18.07 14.05 12.10
CA LEU A 164 -17.38 13.38 11.01
C LEU A 164 -18.26 12.31 10.34
N GLN A 165 -19.08 11.61 11.13
CA GLN A 165 -19.97 10.54 10.69
C GLN A 165 -21.21 11.07 9.95
N GLU A 166 -21.71 12.24 10.33
CA GLU A 166 -22.76 12.97 9.61
C GLU A 166 -22.26 13.52 8.26
N ASN A 167 -20.98 13.90 8.17
CA ASN A 167 -20.35 14.41 6.94
C ASN A 167 -19.69 13.31 6.07
N MET A 168 -19.52 12.10 6.61
CA MET A 168 -19.01 10.92 5.90
C MET A 168 -19.70 10.63 4.55
N PRO A 169 -21.05 10.69 4.41
CA PRO A 169 -21.70 10.46 3.11
C PRO A 169 -21.30 11.51 2.06
N LEU A 170 -21.21 12.79 2.45
CA LEU A 170 -20.76 13.88 1.58
C LEU A 170 -19.29 13.70 1.19
N LEU A 171 -18.43 13.36 2.16
CA LEU A 171 -17.01 13.06 1.91
C LEU A 171 -16.83 11.85 1.00
N ARG A 172 -17.67 10.82 1.16
CA ARG A 172 -17.64 9.61 0.34
C ARG A 172 -18.07 9.89 -1.09
N GLU A 173 -19.07 10.74 -1.29
CA GLU A 173 -19.49 11.18 -2.63
C GLU A 173 -18.44 12.08 -3.28
N TYR A 174 -17.81 12.96 -2.50
CA TYR A 174 -16.72 13.83 -2.95
C TYR A 174 -15.47 13.03 -3.35
N CYS A 175 -15.06 12.04 -2.53
CA CYS A 175 -13.94 11.15 -2.82
C CYS A 175 -14.23 10.23 -4.03
N LYS A 176 -15.50 9.89 -4.28
CA LYS A 176 -15.89 9.19 -5.51
C LYS A 176 -15.72 10.08 -6.74
N LYS A 177 -16.04 11.37 -6.64
CA LYS A 177 -15.89 12.34 -7.74
C LYS A 177 -14.41 12.70 -7.98
N ARG A 178 -13.60 12.78 -6.93
CA ARG A 178 -12.16 13.04 -7.02
C ARG A 178 -11.34 12.01 -6.22
N PRO A 179 -10.83 10.95 -6.89
CA PRO A 179 -10.11 9.86 -6.21
C PRO A 179 -8.74 10.27 -5.65
N SER A 180 -8.18 11.41 -6.06
CA SER A 180 -6.92 12.00 -5.60
C SER A 180 -7.01 12.65 -4.21
N VAL A 181 -8.14 13.29 -3.92
CA VAL A 181 -8.40 14.06 -2.69
C VAL A 181 -8.08 13.32 -1.40
N PRO A 182 -8.52 12.07 -1.16
CA PRO A 182 -8.25 11.40 0.12
C PRO A 182 -6.76 11.22 0.38
N TYR A 183 -5.95 11.04 -0.66
CA TYR A 183 -4.49 10.91 -0.54
C TYR A 183 -3.83 12.25 -0.20
N ILE A 184 -4.28 13.35 -0.83
CA ILE A 184 -3.77 14.70 -0.56
C ILE A 184 -4.16 15.16 0.86
N VAL A 185 -5.39 14.90 1.29
CA VAL A 185 -5.86 15.22 2.65
C VAL A 185 -5.12 14.39 3.69
N SER A 186 -4.91 13.09 3.44
CA SER A 186 -4.13 12.23 4.34
C SER A 186 -2.67 12.68 4.42
N PHE A 187 -2.08 13.12 3.30
CA PHE A 187 -0.76 13.74 3.28
C PHE A 187 -0.72 14.98 4.17
N LEU A 188 -1.66 15.93 4.02
CA LEU A 188 -1.70 17.15 4.84
C LEU A 188 -1.83 16.83 6.33
N ALA A 189 -2.69 15.86 6.69
CA ALA A 189 -2.86 15.44 8.07
C ALA A 189 -1.58 14.82 8.66
N LEU A 190 -0.91 13.94 7.91
CA LEU A 190 0.36 13.33 8.33
C LEU A 190 1.51 14.34 8.35
N PHE A 191 1.49 15.33 7.46
CA PHE A 191 2.48 16.40 7.44
C PHE A 191 2.35 17.29 8.68
N MET A 192 1.11 17.63 9.08
CA MET A 192 0.84 18.33 10.34
C MET A 192 1.29 17.50 11.56
N LEU A 193 1.02 16.19 11.55
CA LEU A 193 1.50 15.28 12.60
C LEU A 193 3.04 15.23 12.66
N CYS A 194 3.70 15.20 11.51
CA CYS A 194 5.16 15.27 11.42
C CYS A 194 5.71 16.57 12.04
N SER A 195 5.08 17.72 11.77
CA SER A 195 5.46 19.00 12.39
C SER A 195 5.32 18.95 13.91
N CYS A 196 4.24 18.36 14.44
CA CYS A 196 4.07 18.16 15.88
C CYS A 196 5.16 17.25 16.47
N LEU A 197 5.51 16.14 15.80
CA LEU A 197 6.56 15.22 16.26
C LEU A 197 7.95 15.89 16.29
N LEU A 198 8.24 16.77 15.33
CA LEU A 198 9.47 17.57 15.33
C LEU A 198 9.54 18.54 16.51
N ILE A 199 8.42 19.20 16.85
CA ILE A 199 8.34 20.07 18.03
C ILE A 199 8.57 19.27 19.32
N LEU A 200 8.08 18.04 19.39
CA LEU A 200 8.29 17.12 20.52
C LEU A 200 9.66 16.42 20.49
N ASN A 201 10.55 16.79 19.56
CA ASN A 201 11.90 16.25 19.40
C ASN A 201 11.97 14.74 19.09
N ALA A 202 10.86 14.14 18.62
CA ALA A 202 10.77 12.74 18.19
C ALA A 202 11.21 12.59 16.72
N ARG A 203 12.51 12.81 16.46
CA ARG A 203 13.05 12.97 15.10
C ARG A 203 12.93 11.71 14.24
N LYS A 204 13.08 10.51 14.81
CA LYS A 204 13.05 9.24 14.05
C LYS A 204 11.62 8.93 13.58
N GLU A 205 10.65 9.22 14.43
CA GLU A 205 9.23 9.02 14.24
C GLU A 205 8.70 10.06 13.25
N ALA A 206 9.16 11.31 13.36
CA ALA A 206 8.90 12.35 12.38
C ALA A 206 9.42 11.98 10.99
N GLU A 207 10.66 11.48 10.87
CA GLU A 207 11.22 11.03 9.58
C GLU A 207 10.38 9.90 8.96
N PHE A 208 9.95 8.94 9.77
CA PHE A 208 9.07 7.88 9.31
C PHE A 208 7.71 8.42 8.82
N VAL A 209 7.05 9.28 9.61
CA VAL A 209 5.77 9.88 9.25
C VAL A 209 5.89 10.77 8.01
N ALA A 210 6.98 11.53 7.87
CA ALA A 210 7.28 12.34 6.69
C ALA A 210 7.41 11.49 5.42
N ASN A 211 8.11 10.35 5.51
CA ASN A 211 8.24 9.44 4.38
C ASN A 211 6.86 8.90 3.95
N VAL A 212 6.02 8.47 4.89
CA VAL A 212 4.66 8.00 4.59
C VAL A 212 3.80 9.11 3.99
N ALA A 213 3.88 10.34 4.53
CA ALA A 213 3.19 11.50 4.01
C ALA A 213 3.60 11.78 2.55
N TYR A 214 4.91 11.78 2.28
CA TYR A 214 5.46 12.00 0.95
C TYR A 214 4.96 10.98 -0.08
N PHE A 215 4.84 9.70 0.30
CA PHE A 215 4.26 8.68 -0.57
C PHE A 215 2.79 8.95 -0.91
N LEU A 216 1.98 9.33 0.08
CA LEU A 216 0.58 9.68 -0.15
C LEU A 216 0.43 10.90 -1.05
N PHE A 217 1.33 11.88 -0.90
CA PHE A 217 1.39 13.03 -1.79
C PHE A 217 1.67 12.63 -3.23
N ILE A 218 2.71 11.81 -3.49
CA ILE A 218 3.03 11.35 -4.85
C ILE A 218 1.85 10.60 -5.46
N VAL A 219 1.20 9.71 -4.70
CA VAL A 219 0.05 8.95 -5.19
C VAL A 219 -1.12 9.88 -5.51
N GLY A 220 -1.45 10.82 -4.61
CA GLY A 220 -2.52 11.78 -4.81
C GLY A 220 -2.30 12.68 -6.03
N VAL A 221 -1.11 13.24 -6.17
CA VAL A 221 -0.71 14.08 -7.31
C VAL A 221 -0.66 13.27 -8.60
N GLY A 222 -0.13 12.05 -8.57
CA GLY A 222 -0.08 11.16 -9.73
C GLY A 222 -1.48 10.83 -10.27
N ILE A 223 -2.45 10.60 -9.37
CA ILE A 223 -3.86 10.42 -9.74
C ILE A 223 -4.44 11.70 -10.35
N GLU A 224 -4.16 12.87 -9.77
CA GLU A 224 -4.67 14.16 -10.29
C GLU A 224 -4.10 14.48 -11.68
N ILE A 225 -2.80 14.32 -11.89
CA ILE A 225 -2.14 14.51 -13.19
C ILE A 225 -2.70 13.53 -14.22
N TYR A 226 -2.85 12.26 -13.86
CA TYR A 226 -3.45 11.26 -14.74
C TYR A 226 -4.89 11.64 -15.13
N TYR A 227 -5.68 12.13 -14.17
CA TYR A 227 -7.04 12.56 -14.41
C TYR A 227 -7.09 13.79 -15.34
N LEU A 228 -6.22 14.79 -15.12
CA LEU A 228 -6.08 15.96 -15.98
C LEU A 228 -5.70 15.58 -17.42
N ILE A 229 -4.73 14.70 -17.61
CA ILE A 229 -4.34 14.23 -18.96
C ILE A 229 -5.48 13.47 -19.64
N LYS A 230 -6.25 12.69 -18.88
CA LYS A 230 -7.33 11.87 -19.40
C LYS A 230 -8.60 12.66 -19.72
N CYS A 231 -8.98 13.61 -18.87
CA CYS A 231 -10.14 14.48 -19.11
C CYS A 231 -9.81 15.63 -20.08
N GLY A 232 -8.58 16.16 -20.09
CA GLY A 232 -8.14 17.13 -21.09
C GLY A 232 -8.12 16.58 -22.53
N LYS A 233 -8.02 15.26 -22.71
CA LYS A 233 -8.22 14.59 -24.02
C LYS A 233 -9.68 14.42 -24.43
N ARG A 234 -10.62 14.65 -23.52
CA ARG A 234 -12.07 14.47 -23.75
C ARG A 234 -12.74 15.75 -24.24
N ASP A 235 -12.28 16.92 -23.78
CA ASP A 235 -12.72 18.23 -24.30
C ASP A 235 -12.23 18.52 -25.72
N ASN A 236 -11.05 18.01 -26.12
CA ASN A 236 -10.52 18.23 -27.49
C ASN A 236 -11.16 17.31 -28.56
N ARG A 237 -12.24 16.59 -28.25
CA ARG A 237 -12.94 15.68 -29.17
C ARG A 237 -14.45 15.96 -29.26
N GLU A 238 -14.90 17.06 -28.69
CA GLU A 238 -16.20 17.69 -28.98
C GLU A 238 -15.94 18.93 -29.85
#